data_AF-A0A118JWZ2-F1
#
_entry.id   AF-A0A118JWZ2-F1
#
_cell.length_a   1.000
_cell.length_b   1.000
_cell.length_c   1.000
_cell.angle_alpha   90.00
_cell.angle_beta   90.00
_cell.angle_gamma   90.00
#
_symmetry.space_group_name_H-M   'P 1'
#
loop_
_entity.id
_entity.type
_entity.pdbx_description
1 polymer ?
#
loop_
_entity_poly.entity_id
_entity_poly.type
_entity_poly.pdbx_seq_one_letter_code
_entity_poly.pdbx_strand_id
1 'polypeptide(L)'
;MASEKDIFELSGPLHLTTVDWTDVDHRRMIAASMVQGVYIMQRDRQENRQVSEALAPPWWNFFDFELHTKLIDDADSSIFGAIYQFKPKALPNNTLSTHSTPSHIIAFRGTVTKGDAFSRDLQLDLHFVKNILHQSSRFEIAMQAVRNLVASGSPNIWLTGHSLGSAMAMLVGKNMVKNGVFLESHLFNPPFVSPPMENIKNRKVKHGIRIASSFVTAGLAVAMKVKKNHEQRKSGFLDLAGWVPCLYVNPGDHICSEYIGYFGHRRKMEKIGAGEVERLATQHSITGLFMDAIGMESHEPLHLLPSANLTVNLNRARDLKEAHGIHQWWRYDQQLESRTYRS
;
A
#
# COMPACT_ATOMS: atom_id res chain seq x y z
N MET A 1 24.91 -9.62 -14.90
CA MET A 1 24.55 -8.31 -15.48
C MET A 1 23.28 -7.83 -14.81
N ALA A 2 23.23 -6.55 -14.42
CA ALA A 2 22.05 -5.96 -13.82
C ALA A 2 20.90 -5.93 -14.84
N SER A 3 19.66 -6.09 -14.37
CA SER A 3 18.46 -5.92 -15.21
C SER A 3 18.31 -4.45 -15.61
N GLU A 4 17.84 -4.16 -16.83
CA GLU A 4 17.57 -2.77 -17.27
C GLU A 4 16.65 -2.02 -16.29
N LYS A 5 15.70 -2.73 -15.67
CA LYS A 5 14.78 -2.19 -14.64
C LYS A 5 15.48 -1.71 -13.36
N ASP A 6 16.75 -2.05 -13.18
CA ASP A 6 17.53 -1.72 -11.98
C ASP A 6 18.35 -0.44 -12.18
N ILE A 7 18.60 -0.09 -13.45
CA ILE A 7 19.41 1.05 -13.86
C ILE A 7 18.47 2.24 -14.04
N PHE A 8 18.67 3.27 -13.23
CA PHE A 8 17.81 4.45 -13.22
C PHE A 8 17.85 5.20 -14.56
N GLU A 9 19.01 5.27 -15.19
CA GLU A 9 19.25 5.94 -16.47
C GLU A 9 18.54 5.24 -17.65
N LEU A 10 18.10 4.00 -17.46
CA LEU A 10 17.37 3.24 -18.48
C LEU A 10 15.88 3.14 -18.17
N SER A 11 15.52 3.01 -16.89
CA SER A 11 14.16 2.67 -16.48
C SER A 11 13.49 3.70 -15.58
N GLY A 12 14.22 4.69 -15.07
CA GLY A 12 13.68 5.74 -14.21
C GLY A 12 12.75 6.71 -14.94
N PRO A 13 11.96 7.51 -14.21
CA PRO A 13 11.07 8.52 -14.80
C PRO A 13 11.84 9.76 -15.26
N LEU A 14 12.76 9.60 -16.21
CA LEU A 14 13.63 10.67 -16.72
C LEU A 14 12.88 11.83 -17.41
N HIS A 15 11.59 11.63 -17.71
CA HIS A 15 10.72 12.67 -18.25
C HIS A 15 10.30 13.72 -17.19
N LEU A 16 10.47 13.43 -15.90
CA LEU A 16 10.21 14.37 -14.80
C LEU A 16 11.38 15.38 -14.67
N THR A 17 11.47 16.30 -15.62
CA THR A 17 12.52 17.35 -15.64
C THR A 17 12.31 18.43 -14.57
N THR A 18 11.08 18.58 -14.04
CA THR A 18 10.75 19.47 -12.93
C THR A 18 9.66 18.81 -12.07
N VAL A 19 9.86 18.80 -10.76
CA VAL A 19 8.91 18.20 -9.81
C VAL A 19 7.87 19.23 -9.39
N ASP A 20 6.64 19.07 -9.87
CA ASP A 20 5.44 19.60 -9.23
C ASP A 20 4.99 18.72 -8.05
N TRP A 21 5.09 19.24 -6.82
CA TRP A 21 4.68 18.56 -5.59
C TRP A 21 3.16 18.51 -5.38
N THR A 22 2.39 19.27 -6.15
CA THR A 22 0.93 19.26 -6.13
C THR A 22 0.34 18.26 -7.12
N ASP A 23 1.10 17.91 -8.15
CA ASP A 23 0.70 16.95 -9.17
C ASP A 23 0.66 15.50 -8.65
N VAL A 24 -0.48 14.85 -8.83
CA VAL A 24 -0.74 13.49 -8.31
C VAL A 24 0.07 12.42 -9.02
N ASP A 25 0.42 12.64 -10.29
CA ASP A 25 1.24 11.72 -11.06
C ASP A 25 2.70 11.82 -10.59
N HIS A 26 3.24 13.02 -10.45
CA HIS A 26 4.59 13.25 -9.93
C HIS A 26 4.77 12.62 -8.55
N ARG A 27 3.83 12.85 -7.62
CA ARG A 27 3.85 12.24 -6.27
C ARG A 27 3.86 10.72 -6.34
N ARG A 28 3.02 10.11 -7.20
CA ARG A 28 3.00 8.67 -7.45
C ARG A 28 4.37 8.18 -7.93
N MET A 29 4.93 8.81 -8.96
CA MET A 29 6.19 8.38 -9.57
C MET A 29 7.34 8.46 -8.56
N ILE A 30 7.44 9.55 -7.80
CA ILE A 30 8.43 9.74 -6.73
C ILE A 30 8.26 8.64 -5.67
N ALA A 31 7.04 8.44 -5.16
CA ALA A 31 6.78 7.42 -4.15
C ALA A 31 7.13 6.00 -4.65
N ALA A 32 6.89 5.69 -5.92
CA ALA A 32 7.26 4.42 -6.52
C ALA A 32 8.79 4.29 -6.72
N SER A 33 9.48 5.36 -7.12
CA SER A 33 10.94 5.42 -7.23
C SER A 33 11.64 5.21 -5.89
N MET A 34 11.11 5.77 -4.79
CA MET A 34 11.64 5.52 -3.44
C MET A 34 11.56 4.03 -3.07
N VAL A 35 10.45 3.37 -3.40
CA VAL A 35 10.30 1.92 -3.17
C VAL A 35 11.26 1.11 -4.04
N GLN A 36 11.47 1.50 -5.30
CA GLN A 36 12.46 0.87 -6.16
C GLN A 36 13.88 1.05 -5.64
N GLY A 37 14.21 2.22 -5.09
CA GLY A 37 15.47 2.47 -4.39
C GLY A 37 15.74 1.44 -3.30
N VAL A 38 14.74 1.06 -2.50
CA VAL A 38 14.87 -0.01 -1.48
C VAL A 38 15.13 -1.38 -2.12
N TYR A 39 14.42 -1.71 -3.21
CA TYR A 39 14.67 -2.95 -3.97
C TYR A 39 16.10 -3.04 -4.48
N ILE A 40 16.61 -1.96 -5.09
CA ILE A 40 17.96 -1.92 -5.66
C ILE A 40 19.01 -1.93 -4.55
N MET A 41 18.77 -1.23 -3.44
CA MET A 41 19.68 -1.24 -2.30
C MET A 41 19.83 -2.64 -1.68
N GLN A 42 18.74 -3.42 -1.61
CA GLN A 42 18.82 -4.82 -1.20
C GLN A 42 19.60 -5.68 -2.20
N ARG A 43 19.50 -5.41 -3.51
CA ARG A 43 20.27 -6.13 -4.53
C ARG A 43 21.74 -5.74 -4.53
N ASP A 44 22.06 -4.46 -4.39
CA ASP A 44 23.43 -3.95 -4.19
C ASP A 44 24.09 -4.69 -3.02
N ARG A 45 23.37 -4.87 -1.90
CA ARG A 45 23.82 -5.69 -0.77
C ARG A 45 24.02 -7.17 -1.15
N GLN A 46 23.04 -7.80 -1.80
CA GLN A 46 23.11 -9.22 -2.17
C GLN A 46 24.25 -9.53 -3.16
N GLU A 47 24.60 -8.57 -4.00
CA GLU A 47 25.67 -8.67 -5.00
C GLU A 47 27.00 -8.08 -4.51
N ASN A 48 27.07 -7.61 -3.26
CA ASN A 48 28.24 -6.96 -2.67
C ASN A 48 28.82 -5.79 -3.52
N ARG A 49 27.94 -5.01 -4.16
CA ARG A 49 28.35 -3.86 -4.96
C ARG A 49 28.95 -2.79 -4.06
N GLN A 50 30.10 -2.25 -4.46
CA GLN A 50 30.75 -1.16 -3.74
C GLN A 50 29.98 0.15 -3.91
N VAL A 51 30.29 1.16 -3.09
CA VAL A 51 29.63 2.48 -3.16
C VAL A 51 29.72 3.10 -4.56
N SER A 52 30.85 2.94 -5.25
CA SER A 52 31.06 3.43 -6.63
C SER A 52 30.25 2.67 -7.68
N GLU A 53 29.73 1.49 -7.35
CA GLU A 53 28.98 0.59 -8.24
C GLU A 53 27.50 0.47 -7.84
N ALA A 54 27.10 1.15 -6.76
CA ALA A 54 25.75 1.08 -6.23
C ALA A 54 24.75 1.67 -7.22
N LEU A 55 23.73 0.89 -7.59
CA LEU A 55 22.69 1.32 -8.53
C LEU A 55 21.51 2.00 -7.82
N ALA A 56 21.42 1.86 -6.50
CA ALA A 56 20.31 2.41 -5.73
C ALA A 56 20.28 3.96 -5.67
N PRO A 57 21.39 4.69 -5.47
CA PRO A 57 21.36 6.13 -5.20
C PRO A 57 20.62 7.01 -6.21
N PRO A 58 20.74 6.81 -7.53
CA PRO A 58 20.00 7.59 -8.52
C PRO A 58 18.47 7.60 -8.30
N TRP A 59 17.89 6.54 -7.73
CA TRP A 59 16.44 6.43 -7.53
C TRP A 59 15.84 7.45 -6.57
N TRP A 60 16.64 8.03 -5.67
CA TRP A 60 16.21 9.09 -4.75
C TRP A 60 16.95 10.42 -4.98
N ASN A 61 18.22 10.37 -5.39
CA ASN A 61 19.04 11.56 -5.66
C ASN A 61 18.46 12.41 -6.80
N PHE A 62 17.79 11.79 -7.79
CA PHE A 62 17.15 12.50 -8.89
C PHE A 62 16.05 13.46 -8.42
N PHE A 63 15.44 13.18 -7.27
CA PHE A 63 14.34 13.96 -6.68
C PHE A 63 14.81 14.82 -5.50
N ASP A 64 16.12 15.05 -5.38
CA ASP A 64 16.74 15.80 -4.28
C ASP A 64 16.47 15.21 -2.88
N PHE A 65 16.44 13.88 -2.78
CA PHE A 65 16.49 13.18 -1.50
C PHE A 65 17.88 12.65 -1.22
N GLU A 66 18.13 12.40 0.06
CA GLU A 66 19.25 11.60 0.53
C GLU A 66 18.74 10.43 1.39
N LEU A 67 19.49 9.35 1.42
CA LEU A 67 19.22 8.23 2.31
C LEU A 67 19.55 8.62 3.76
N HIS A 68 18.53 8.73 4.61
CA HIS A 68 18.68 9.05 6.04
C HIS A 68 18.91 7.79 6.88
N THR A 69 18.12 6.73 6.66
CA THR A 69 18.21 5.50 7.45
C THR A 69 17.82 4.28 6.63
N LYS A 70 18.55 3.17 6.79
CA LYS A 70 18.15 1.86 6.27
C LYS A 70 17.37 1.12 7.35
N LEU A 71 16.24 0.51 6.98
CA LEU A 71 15.48 -0.38 7.86
C LEU A 71 15.89 -1.82 7.54
N ILE A 72 16.59 -2.43 8.48
CA ILE A 72 17.24 -3.74 8.35
C ILE A 72 16.50 -4.72 9.24
N ASP A 73 16.18 -5.90 8.73
CA ASP A 73 15.54 -6.95 9.51
C ASP A 73 16.58 -7.68 10.37
N ASP A 74 16.33 -7.79 11.67
CA ASP A 74 17.22 -8.48 12.61
C ASP A 74 17.35 -9.98 12.31
N ALA A 75 16.35 -10.59 11.67
CA ALA A 75 16.33 -12.03 11.41
C ALA A 75 17.29 -12.48 10.29
N ASP A 76 17.36 -11.71 9.19
CA ASP A 76 18.13 -12.08 7.99
C ASP A 76 19.07 -10.96 7.50
N SER A 77 19.16 -9.87 8.26
CA SER A 77 19.91 -8.65 7.90
C SER A 77 19.51 -8.06 6.55
N SER A 78 18.31 -8.38 6.04
CA SER A 78 17.83 -7.84 4.77
C SER A 78 17.34 -6.41 4.95
N ILE A 79 17.67 -5.55 4.00
CA ILE A 79 17.14 -4.19 3.92
C ILE A 79 15.71 -4.33 3.43
N PHE A 80 14.72 -4.04 4.26
CA PHE A 80 13.29 -4.15 3.90
C PHE A 80 12.62 -2.79 3.71
N GLY A 81 13.25 -1.73 4.20
CA GLY A 81 12.79 -0.36 4.00
C GLY A 81 13.91 0.67 4.12
N ALA A 82 13.56 1.92 3.88
CA ALA A 82 14.45 3.05 4.04
C ALA A 82 13.66 4.32 4.38
N ILE A 83 14.33 5.25 5.06
CA ILE A 83 13.88 6.62 5.27
C ILE A 83 14.75 7.50 4.37
N TYR A 84 14.08 8.28 3.53
CA TYR A 84 14.69 9.31 2.70
C TYR A 84 14.36 10.68 3.26
N GLN A 85 15.33 11.57 3.31
CA GLN A 85 15.16 12.96 3.74
C GLN A 85 15.28 13.88 2.53
N PHE A 86 14.36 14.82 2.39
CA PHE A 86 14.42 15.82 1.33
C PHE A 86 15.53 16.84 1.64
N LYS A 87 16.46 17.00 0.71
CA LYS A 87 17.57 17.97 0.77
C LYS A 87 17.72 18.64 -0.59
N PRO A 88 16.95 19.71 -0.86
CA PRO A 88 17.03 20.41 -2.13
C PRO A 88 18.45 20.99 -2.30
N LYS A 89 19.03 20.81 -3.48
CA LYS A 89 20.26 21.52 -3.84
C LYS A 89 19.96 23.02 -3.79
N ALA A 90 20.77 23.76 -3.04
CA ALA A 90 20.53 25.18 -2.75
C ALA A 90 20.28 25.98 -4.05
N LEU A 91 19.02 26.30 -4.32
CA LEU A 91 18.65 27.27 -5.35
C LEU A 91 18.62 28.67 -4.72
N PRO A 92 19.15 29.71 -5.37
CA PRO A 92 18.95 31.08 -4.90
C PRO A 92 17.46 31.42 -5.05
N ASN A 93 16.84 31.86 -3.96
CA ASN A 93 15.44 32.30 -3.84
C ASN A 93 14.40 31.20 -3.50
N ASN A 94 14.34 30.84 -2.21
CA ASN A 94 13.16 30.73 -1.35
C ASN A 94 11.75 30.30 -1.87
N THR A 95 11.60 29.58 -2.99
CA THR A 95 10.29 29.18 -3.53
C THR A 95 9.94 27.69 -3.40
N LEU A 96 10.81 26.85 -2.83
CA LEU A 96 10.66 25.39 -2.95
C LEU A 96 10.01 24.66 -1.75
N SER A 97 9.86 25.31 -0.59
CA SER A 97 9.15 24.70 0.54
C SER A 97 7.65 25.00 0.43
N THR A 98 6.97 24.23 -0.41
CA THR A 98 5.51 24.17 -0.38
C THR A 98 5.06 23.21 0.74
N HIS A 99 3.90 23.44 1.35
CA HIS A 99 3.32 22.47 2.30
C HIS A 99 3.15 21.06 1.70
N SER A 100 3.17 20.95 0.37
CA SER A 100 3.07 19.69 -0.40
C SER A 100 4.38 18.91 -0.50
N THR A 101 5.54 19.51 -0.24
CA THR A 101 6.83 18.82 -0.34
C THR A 101 7.09 18.00 0.92
N PRO A 102 7.37 16.68 0.83
CA PRO A 102 7.60 15.86 2.02
C PRO A 102 8.98 16.15 2.60
N SER A 103 9.07 16.27 3.94
CA SER A 103 10.38 16.31 4.58
C SER A 103 11.05 14.93 4.54
N HIS A 104 10.25 13.87 4.67
CA HIS A 104 10.71 12.50 4.70
C HIS A 104 9.76 11.57 3.96
N ILE A 105 10.33 10.57 3.29
CA ILE A 105 9.58 9.47 2.69
C ILE A 105 10.09 8.17 3.30
N ILE A 106 9.18 7.40 3.92
CA ILE A 106 9.45 6.08 4.48
C ILE A 106 8.96 5.05 3.46
N ALA A 107 9.87 4.29 2.87
CA ALA A 107 9.58 3.34 1.81
C ALA A 107 9.82 1.89 2.25
N PHE A 108 8.90 0.98 1.89
CA PHE A 108 9.05 -0.45 2.13
C PHE A 108 8.95 -1.26 0.83
N ARG A 109 9.91 -2.16 0.62
CA ARG A 109 9.85 -3.11 -0.51
C ARG A 109 9.01 -4.33 -0.17
N GLY A 110 8.50 -4.99 -1.20
CA GLY A 110 7.99 -6.35 -1.10
C GLY A 110 9.11 -7.40 -1.20
N THR A 111 8.72 -8.63 -1.51
CA THR A 111 9.63 -9.76 -1.66
C THR A 111 10.58 -9.56 -2.85
N VAL A 112 11.87 -9.84 -2.64
CA VAL A 112 12.87 -9.90 -3.71
C VAL A 112 12.88 -11.33 -4.24
N THR A 113 12.06 -11.60 -5.25
CA THR A 113 12.04 -12.91 -5.91
C THR A 113 12.95 -12.92 -7.14
N LYS A 114 13.50 -14.08 -7.49
CA LYS A 114 14.24 -14.27 -8.74
C LYS A 114 13.39 -15.02 -9.78
N GLY A 115 13.37 -14.53 -11.02
CA GLY A 115 12.92 -15.29 -12.18
C GLY A 115 11.47 -15.81 -12.11
N ASP A 116 11.32 -17.10 -12.40
CA ASP A 116 10.04 -17.82 -12.57
C ASP A 116 9.36 -18.23 -11.26
N ALA A 117 10.08 -18.12 -10.12
CA ALA A 117 9.54 -18.42 -8.80
C ALA A 117 8.65 -17.30 -8.23
N PHE A 118 8.61 -16.12 -8.87
CA PHE A 118 7.95 -14.92 -8.37
C PHE A 118 6.52 -15.15 -7.87
N SER A 119 5.65 -15.78 -8.66
CA SER A 119 4.24 -15.98 -8.27
C SER A 119 4.09 -16.93 -7.09
N ARG A 120 4.93 -17.97 -7.03
CA ARG A 120 4.91 -18.97 -5.96
C ARG A 120 5.43 -18.39 -4.65
N ASP A 121 6.59 -17.74 -4.70
CA ASP A 121 7.21 -17.11 -3.54
C ASP A 121 6.28 -16.03 -2.96
N LEU A 122 5.70 -15.22 -3.84
CA LEU A 122 4.76 -14.20 -3.43
C LEU A 122 3.50 -14.81 -2.80
N GLN A 123 2.90 -15.86 -3.38
CA GLN A 123 1.75 -16.53 -2.76
C GLN A 123 2.07 -17.18 -1.40
N LEU A 124 3.25 -17.78 -1.25
CA LEU A 124 3.73 -18.33 0.02
C LEU A 124 3.88 -17.20 1.04
N ASP A 125 4.54 -16.11 0.66
CA ASP A 125 4.70 -14.93 1.51
C ASP A 125 3.36 -14.34 1.92
N LEU A 126 2.37 -14.29 1.03
CA LEU A 126 0.99 -13.86 1.33
C LEU A 126 0.31 -14.73 2.39
N HIS A 127 0.61 -16.02 2.43
CA HIS A 127 0.14 -16.89 3.50
C HIS A 127 0.79 -16.49 4.84
N PHE A 128 2.08 -16.14 4.81
CA PHE A 128 2.80 -15.61 5.97
C PHE A 128 2.38 -14.18 6.36
N VAL A 129 1.86 -13.34 5.45
CA VAL A 129 1.38 -11.98 5.77
C VAL A 129 0.36 -11.98 6.89
N LYS A 130 -0.52 -13.00 6.94
CA LYS A 130 -1.47 -13.16 8.06
C LYS A 130 -0.77 -13.27 9.43
N ASN A 131 0.44 -13.82 9.46
CA ASN A 131 1.24 -14.03 10.67
C ASN A 131 2.30 -12.91 10.90
N ILE A 132 2.87 -12.32 9.84
CA ILE A 132 3.92 -11.27 9.88
C ILE A 132 3.40 -9.98 10.53
N LEU A 133 2.13 -9.64 10.34
CA LEU A 133 1.57 -8.34 10.68
C LEU A 133 1.30 -8.10 12.16
N HIS A 134 1.34 -9.15 13.00
CA HIS A 134 1.07 -8.98 14.43
C HIS A 134 2.30 -9.17 15.32
N GLN A 135 3.42 -9.73 14.82
CA GLN A 135 4.59 -10.08 15.66
C GLN A 135 5.95 -10.07 14.94
N SER A 136 6.10 -9.48 13.74
CA SER A 136 7.42 -9.47 13.07
C SER A 136 8.31 -8.33 13.53
N SER A 137 9.62 -8.62 13.67
CA SER A 137 10.70 -7.65 13.87
C SER A 137 10.58 -6.45 12.92
N ARG A 138 10.31 -6.71 11.64
CA ARG A 138 10.16 -5.68 10.59
C ARG A 138 9.06 -4.67 10.91
N PHE A 139 7.91 -5.12 11.43
CA PHE A 139 6.82 -4.22 11.77
C PHE A 139 7.18 -3.34 12.97
N GLU A 140 7.79 -3.89 14.01
CA GLU A 140 8.23 -3.12 15.17
C GLU A 140 9.27 -2.07 14.79
N ILE A 141 10.26 -2.45 13.98
CA ILE A 141 11.28 -1.51 13.45
C ILE A 141 10.61 -0.41 12.62
N ALA A 142 9.67 -0.76 11.74
CA ALA A 142 8.94 0.21 10.92
C ALA A 142 8.12 1.18 11.79
N MET A 143 7.35 0.66 12.76
CA MET A 143 6.56 1.46 13.69
C MET A 143 7.43 2.40 14.52
N GLN A 144 8.56 1.92 15.03
CA GLN A 144 9.47 2.73 15.81
C GLN A 144 10.09 3.85 14.96
N ALA A 145 10.51 3.54 13.73
CA ALA A 145 11.04 4.52 12.80
C ALA A 145 10.03 5.65 12.49
N VAL A 146 8.77 5.29 12.24
CA VAL A 146 7.69 6.26 11.97
C VAL A 146 7.39 7.11 13.20
N ARG A 147 7.28 6.49 14.38
CA ARG A 147 7.05 7.21 15.64
C ARG A 147 8.18 8.19 15.96
N ASN A 148 9.44 7.79 15.76
CA ASN A 148 10.59 8.65 15.98
C ASN A 148 10.58 9.88 15.06
N LEU A 149 10.24 9.71 13.78
CA LEU A 149 10.14 10.84 12.84
C LEU A 149 8.97 11.77 13.15
N VAL A 150 7.82 11.22 13.56
CA VAL A 150 6.68 12.05 13.98
C VAL A 150 7.02 12.81 15.27
N ALA A 151 7.65 12.15 16.24
CA ALA A 151 8.07 12.75 17.50
C ALA A 151 9.15 13.82 17.32
N SER A 152 9.98 13.75 16.27
CA SER A 152 10.96 14.81 15.95
C SER A 152 10.33 16.08 15.38
N GLY A 153 9.01 16.10 15.17
CA GLY A 153 8.28 17.24 14.60
C GLY A 153 8.50 17.40 13.10
N SER A 154 8.94 16.35 12.39
CA SER A 154 9.15 16.38 10.94
C SER A 154 7.82 16.64 10.22
N PRO A 155 7.68 17.74 9.45
CA PRO A 155 6.44 18.04 8.76
C PRO A 155 6.27 17.18 7.51
N ASN A 156 5.03 16.86 7.11
CA ASN A 156 4.72 16.16 5.86
C ASN A 156 5.57 14.89 5.61
N ILE A 157 5.30 13.84 6.40
CA ILE A 157 5.95 12.53 6.25
C ILE A 157 5.08 11.68 5.33
N TRP A 158 5.69 11.08 4.32
CA TRP A 158 5.04 10.10 3.46
C TRP A 158 5.37 8.67 3.85
N LEU A 159 4.39 7.80 3.66
CA LEU A 159 4.52 6.37 3.83
C LEU A 159 4.28 5.70 2.48
N THR A 160 5.23 4.92 1.99
CA THR A 160 5.08 4.25 0.70
C THR A 160 5.52 2.80 0.76
N GLY A 161 4.89 1.95 -0.04
CA GLY A 161 5.31 0.57 -0.13
C GLY A 161 4.74 -0.15 -1.32
N HIS A 162 5.39 -1.25 -1.68
CA HIS A 162 4.97 -2.13 -2.77
C HIS A 162 4.71 -3.55 -2.28
N SER A 163 3.63 -4.18 -2.76
CA SER A 163 3.32 -5.57 -2.45
C SER A 163 3.24 -5.80 -0.93
N LEU A 164 4.04 -6.72 -0.38
CA LEU A 164 4.18 -6.89 1.08
C LEU A 164 4.65 -5.61 1.79
N GLY A 165 5.53 -4.82 1.18
CA GLY A 165 5.90 -3.51 1.71
C GLY A 165 4.72 -2.54 1.78
N SER A 166 3.78 -2.62 0.82
CA SER A 166 2.54 -1.85 0.85
C SER A 166 1.59 -2.30 1.96
N ALA A 167 1.53 -3.61 2.25
CA ALA A 167 0.79 -4.13 3.39
C ALA A 167 1.37 -3.62 4.73
N MET A 168 2.71 -3.54 4.83
CA MET A 168 3.40 -2.98 5.99
C MET A 168 3.12 -1.48 6.15
N ALA A 169 3.27 -0.69 5.07
CA ALA A 169 2.88 0.72 5.03
C ALA A 169 1.43 0.91 5.48
N MET A 170 0.51 0.10 4.97
CA MET A 170 -0.91 0.18 5.33
C MET A 170 -1.14 -0.11 6.81
N LEU A 171 -0.49 -1.12 7.39
CA LEU A 171 -0.62 -1.43 8.81
C LEU A 171 -0.08 -0.31 9.70
N VAL A 172 1.10 0.21 9.36
CA VAL A 172 1.72 1.34 10.05
C VAL A 172 0.79 2.55 9.99
N GLY A 173 0.29 2.90 8.80
CA GLY A 173 -0.65 4.02 8.61
C GLY A 173 -1.91 3.86 9.46
N LYS A 174 -2.52 2.67 9.48
CA LYS A 174 -3.66 2.38 10.34
C LYS A 174 -3.35 2.59 11.82
N ASN A 175 -2.17 2.16 12.29
CA ASN A 175 -1.76 2.36 13.69
C ASN A 175 -1.54 3.84 14.02
N MET A 176 -0.94 4.61 13.11
CA MET A 176 -0.75 6.05 13.28
C MET A 176 -2.08 6.80 13.36
N VAL A 177 -3.06 6.45 12.52
CA VAL A 177 -4.40 7.05 12.55
C VAL A 177 -5.13 6.79 13.87
N LYS A 178 -4.99 5.59 14.45
CA LYS A 178 -5.52 5.28 15.79
C LYS A 178 -4.90 6.16 16.89
N ASN A 179 -3.74 6.77 16.64
CA ASN A 179 -3.08 7.74 17.51
C ASN A 179 -3.29 9.20 17.05
N GLY A 180 -4.23 9.45 16.14
CA GLY A 180 -4.57 10.79 15.65
C GLY A 180 -3.63 11.36 14.59
N VAL A 181 -2.72 10.55 14.03
CA VAL A 181 -1.73 11.00 13.03
C VAL A 181 -2.08 10.46 11.64
N PHE A 182 -2.39 11.36 10.72
CA PHE A 182 -2.77 11.03 9.34
C PHE A 182 -1.58 11.23 8.41
N LEU A 183 -0.91 10.14 8.06
CA LEU A 183 0.23 10.18 7.15
C LEU A 183 -0.26 10.06 5.70
N GLU A 184 0.30 10.89 4.82
CA GLU A 184 0.16 10.69 3.39
C GLU A 184 0.74 9.32 3.02
N SER A 185 0.00 8.54 2.24
CA SER A 185 0.32 7.14 2.01
C SER A 185 0.13 6.74 0.57
N HIS A 186 1.15 6.09 0.00
CA HIS A 186 1.17 5.57 -1.37
C HIS A 186 1.34 4.04 -1.35
N LEU A 187 0.26 3.34 -1.66
CA LEU A 187 0.14 1.90 -1.49
C LEU A 187 0.10 1.22 -2.85
N PHE A 188 1.22 0.63 -3.27
CA PHE A 188 1.36 0.00 -4.59
C PHE A 188 1.12 -1.50 -4.53
N ASN A 189 0.11 -1.97 -5.27
CA ASN A 189 -0.25 -3.38 -5.39
C ASN A 189 -0.32 -4.12 -4.04
N PRO A 190 -0.92 -3.54 -2.97
CA PRO A 190 -1.04 -4.25 -1.71
C PRO A 190 -1.87 -5.53 -1.91
N PRO A 191 -1.54 -6.61 -1.19
CA PRO A 191 -2.35 -7.80 -1.25
C PRO A 191 -3.74 -7.60 -0.67
N PHE A 192 -4.71 -8.22 -1.31
CA PHE A 192 -6.07 -8.35 -0.81
C PHE A 192 -6.33 -9.81 -0.41
N VAL A 193 -6.36 -10.06 0.90
CA VAL A 193 -6.44 -11.42 1.44
C VAL A 193 -7.91 -11.85 1.54
N SER A 194 -8.52 -12.18 0.40
CA SER A 194 -9.85 -12.81 0.31
C SER A 194 -9.87 -13.88 -0.78
N PRO A 195 -10.87 -14.78 -0.81
CA PRO A 195 -11.08 -15.66 -1.96
C PRO A 195 -11.19 -14.80 -3.23
N PRO A 196 -10.52 -15.15 -4.34
CA PRO A 196 -10.46 -14.31 -5.53
C PRO A 196 -11.80 -14.32 -6.28
N MET A 197 -12.68 -13.36 -5.95
CA MET A 197 -13.98 -13.16 -6.59
C MET A 197 -13.89 -12.38 -7.91
N GLU A 198 -12.80 -11.64 -8.14
CA GLU A 198 -12.51 -10.90 -9.38
C GLU A 198 -12.32 -11.83 -10.58
N ASN A 199 -11.89 -13.09 -10.35
CA ASN A 199 -11.72 -14.11 -11.38
C ASN A 199 -13.04 -14.61 -12.00
N ILE A 200 -14.19 -14.25 -11.41
CA ILE A 200 -15.51 -14.59 -11.95
C ILE A 200 -15.80 -13.70 -13.17
N LYS A 201 -15.70 -14.29 -14.38
CA LYS A 201 -15.88 -13.60 -15.67
C LYS A 201 -17.24 -12.90 -15.83
N ASN A 202 -18.30 -13.43 -15.20
CA ASN A 202 -19.64 -12.85 -15.32
C ASN A 202 -19.87 -11.73 -14.30
N ARG A 203 -19.86 -10.48 -14.77
CA ARG A 203 -20.08 -9.28 -13.94
C ARG A 203 -21.41 -9.27 -13.20
N LYS A 204 -22.50 -9.80 -13.80
CA LYS A 204 -23.83 -9.83 -13.16
C LYS A 204 -23.88 -10.82 -11.99
N VAL A 205 -23.32 -12.02 -12.19
CA VAL A 205 -23.25 -13.06 -11.15
C VAL A 205 -22.34 -12.64 -10.01
N LYS A 206 -21.12 -12.17 -10.33
CA LYS A 206 -20.17 -11.64 -9.34
C LYS A 206 -20.79 -10.55 -8.48
N HIS A 207 -21.54 -9.66 -9.11
CA HIS A 207 -22.19 -8.57 -8.40
C HIS A 207 -23.38 -9.03 -7.55
N GLY A 208 -24.19 -9.97 -8.04
CA GLY A 208 -25.28 -10.57 -7.27
C GLY A 208 -24.77 -11.27 -6.00
N ILE A 209 -23.66 -12.00 -6.10
CA ILE A 209 -23.02 -12.65 -4.95
C ILE A 209 -22.52 -11.62 -3.93
N ARG A 210 -21.84 -10.55 -4.37
CA ARG A 210 -21.36 -9.50 -3.45
C ARG A 210 -22.50 -8.79 -2.71
N ILE A 211 -23.58 -8.44 -3.42
CA ILE A 211 -24.78 -7.86 -2.78
C ILE A 211 -25.35 -8.82 -1.75
N ALA A 212 -25.67 -10.05 -2.16
CA ALA A 212 -26.29 -11.03 -1.26
C ALA A 212 -25.42 -11.27 -0.01
N SER A 213 -24.10 -11.41 -0.20
CA SER A 213 -23.13 -11.56 0.89
C SER A 213 -23.18 -10.38 1.86
N SER A 214 -23.17 -9.12 1.38
CA SER A 214 -23.24 -7.95 2.26
C SER A 214 -24.53 -7.91 3.08
N PHE A 215 -25.68 -8.24 2.50
CA PHE A 215 -26.95 -8.25 3.23
C PHE A 215 -27.00 -9.37 4.29
N VAL A 216 -26.55 -10.59 3.96
CA VAL A 216 -26.45 -11.69 4.91
C VAL A 216 -25.53 -11.32 6.07
N THR A 217 -24.38 -10.75 5.75
CA THR A 217 -23.37 -10.31 6.72
C THR A 217 -23.90 -9.23 7.65
N ALA A 218 -24.54 -8.19 7.10
CA ALA A 218 -25.15 -7.13 7.88
C ALA A 218 -26.26 -7.67 8.80
N GLY A 219 -27.10 -8.58 8.31
CA GLY A 219 -28.13 -9.24 9.11
C GLY A 219 -27.56 -10.04 10.30
N LEU A 220 -26.49 -10.80 10.06
CA LEU A 220 -25.75 -11.52 11.11
C LEU A 220 -25.14 -10.56 12.14
N ALA A 221 -24.51 -9.46 11.68
CA ALA A 221 -23.93 -8.45 12.55
C ALA A 221 -24.98 -7.78 13.44
N VAL A 222 -26.16 -7.43 12.90
CA VAL A 222 -27.27 -6.89 13.69
C VAL A 222 -27.74 -7.90 14.74
N ALA A 223 -27.94 -9.16 14.36
CA ALA A 223 -28.39 -10.21 15.27
C ALA A 223 -27.36 -10.49 16.40
N MET A 224 -26.07 -10.44 16.11
CA MET A 224 -25.01 -10.62 17.10
C MET A 224 -24.86 -9.41 18.03
N LYS A 225 -25.06 -8.19 17.52
CA LYS A 225 -25.06 -6.94 18.30
C LYS A 225 -26.23 -6.85 19.29
N VAL A 226 -27.37 -7.46 18.96
CA VAL A 226 -28.50 -7.65 19.90
C VAL A 226 -28.15 -8.64 21.02
N LYS A 227 -27.21 -9.57 20.79
CA LYS A 227 -26.78 -10.59 21.76
C LYS A 227 -25.55 -10.22 22.60
N LYS A 228 -24.72 -9.28 22.17
CA LYS A 228 -23.49 -8.88 22.86
C LYS A 228 -23.33 -7.35 22.89
N ASN A 229 -23.21 -6.77 24.09
CA ASN A 229 -22.77 -5.38 24.31
C ASN A 229 -21.27 -5.23 23.99
N HIS A 230 -20.87 -5.36 22.72
CA HIS A 230 -19.49 -5.10 22.29
C HIS A 230 -19.39 -3.73 21.61
N GLU A 231 -18.91 -2.73 22.37
CA GLU A 231 -18.64 -1.38 21.87
C GLU A 231 -17.28 -1.23 21.19
N GLN A 232 -16.36 -2.18 21.33
CA GLN A 232 -14.96 -2.01 20.91
C GLN A 232 -14.70 -2.04 19.40
N ARG A 233 -15.60 -2.57 18.56
CA ARG A 233 -15.38 -2.66 17.09
C ARG A 233 -15.92 -1.48 16.29
N LYS A 234 -16.78 -0.65 16.89
CA LYS A 234 -17.38 0.49 16.19
C LYS A 234 -16.39 1.64 15.95
N SER A 235 -15.36 1.80 16.79
CA SER A 235 -14.44 2.93 16.71
C SER A 235 -13.41 2.79 15.58
N GLY A 236 -12.69 1.67 15.51
CA GLY A 236 -11.51 1.55 14.64
C GLY A 236 -11.75 1.83 13.15
N PHE A 237 -12.86 1.37 12.55
CA PHE A 237 -13.14 1.60 11.13
C PHE A 237 -13.63 3.04 10.83
N LEU A 238 -14.32 3.67 11.78
CA LEU A 238 -14.75 5.07 11.67
C LEU A 238 -13.57 6.03 11.87
N ASP A 239 -12.67 5.71 12.80
CA ASP A 239 -11.44 6.48 13.03
C ASP A 239 -10.55 6.51 11.77
N LEU A 240 -10.57 5.42 11.00
CA LEU A 240 -9.86 5.31 9.72
C LEU A 240 -10.52 6.09 8.56
N ALA A 241 -11.78 6.53 8.68
CA ALA A 241 -12.51 7.16 7.57
C ALA A 241 -11.86 8.47 7.09
N GLY A 242 -11.23 9.21 8.01
CA GLY A 242 -10.49 10.43 7.72
C GLY A 242 -9.17 10.21 6.96
N TRP A 243 -8.62 8.99 7.00
CA TRP A 243 -7.40 8.63 6.29
C TRP A 243 -7.71 8.14 4.88
N VAL A 244 -7.17 8.84 3.88
CA VAL A 244 -7.43 8.57 2.46
C VAL A 244 -6.11 8.24 1.74
N PRO A 245 -5.57 7.02 1.91
CA PRO A 245 -4.34 6.62 1.22
C PRO A 245 -4.55 6.59 -0.30
N CYS A 246 -3.50 6.92 -1.05
CA CYS A 246 -3.42 6.66 -2.48
C CYS A 246 -3.16 5.16 -2.69
N LEU A 247 -4.09 4.48 -3.37
CA LEU A 247 -4.07 3.04 -3.57
C LEU A 247 -3.94 2.76 -5.07
N TYR A 248 -2.84 2.13 -5.47
CA TYR A 248 -2.50 1.86 -6.85
C TYR A 248 -2.62 0.38 -7.14
N VAL A 249 -3.47 0.00 -8.11
CA VAL A 249 -3.77 -1.40 -8.42
C VAL A 249 -3.85 -1.67 -9.92
N ASN A 250 -3.56 -2.92 -10.32
CA ASN A 250 -3.67 -3.35 -11.71
C ASN A 250 -4.73 -4.47 -11.84
N PRO A 251 -5.69 -4.40 -12.79
CA PRO A 251 -6.67 -5.46 -13.01
C PRO A 251 -6.05 -6.81 -13.40
N GLY A 252 -4.88 -6.81 -14.04
CA GLY A 252 -4.12 -8.01 -14.37
C GLY A 252 -3.37 -8.62 -13.18
N ASP A 253 -3.34 -7.93 -12.03
CA ASP A 253 -2.73 -8.40 -10.81
C ASP A 253 -3.79 -9.02 -9.88
N HIS A 254 -3.89 -10.35 -9.88
CA HIS A 254 -4.85 -11.08 -9.06
C HIS A 254 -4.56 -11.00 -7.55
N ILE A 255 -3.44 -10.41 -7.14
CA ILE A 255 -3.08 -10.22 -5.73
C ILE A 255 -3.76 -8.96 -5.16
N CYS A 256 -3.92 -7.91 -5.97
CA CYS A 256 -4.49 -6.63 -5.53
C CYS A 256 -5.80 -6.24 -6.24
N SER A 257 -6.15 -6.85 -7.37
CA SER A 257 -7.32 -6.43 -8.17
C SER A 257 -8.67 -6.49 -7.43
N GLU A 258 -8.79 -7.28 -6.36
CA GLU A 258 -9.99 -7.29 -5.50
C GLU A 258 -10.34 -5.90 -4.92
N TYR A 259 -9.37 -4.99 -4.75
CA TYR A 259 -9.66 -3.61 -4.33
C TYR A 259 -10.58 -2.88 -5.30
N ILE A 260 -10.44 -3.11 -6.62
CA ILE A 260 -11.32 -2.55 -7.65
C ILE A 260 -12.76 -3.00 -7.39
N GLY A 261 -12.90 -4.29 -7.09
CA GLY A 261 -14.15 -4.93 -6.78
C GLY A 261 -14.80 -4.47 -5.48
N TYR A 262 -13.99 -4.36 -4.44
CA TYR A 262 -14.37 -3.90 -3.11
C TYR A 262 -14.92 -2.47 -3.16
N PHE A 263 -14.15 -1.51 -3.67
CA PHE A 263 -14.59 -0.13 -3.77
C PHE A 263 -15.73 0.07 -4.78
N GLY A 264 -15.72 -0.68 -5.88
CA GLY A 264 -16.82 -0.68 -6.86
C GLY A 264 -18.14 -1.18 -6.28
N HIS A 265 -18.08 -2.20 -5.41
CA HIS A 265 -19.24 -2.72 -4.69
C HIS A 265 -19.81 -1.69 -3.71
N ARG A 266 -18.96 -1.06 -2.90
CA ARG A 266 -19.35 -0.02 -1.94
C ARG A 266 -20.11 1.13 -2.58
N ARG A 267 -19.56 1.68 -3.67
CA ARG A 267 -20.23 2.73 -4.44
C ARG A 267 -21.57 2.27 -5.00
N LYS A 268 -21.69 1.02 -5.43
CA LYS A 268 -22.97 0.52 -5.94
C LYS A 268 -23.99 0.38 -4.82
N MET A 269 -23.58 -0.07 -3.64
CA MET A 269 -24.42 -0.13 -2.44
C MET A 269 -24.91 1.26 -2.04
N GLU A 270 -24.05 2.28 -2.06
CA GLU A 270 -24.45 3.69 -1.88
C GLU A 270 -25.51 4.12 -2.90
N LYS A 271 -25.29 3.85 -4.19
CA LYS A 271 -26.23 4.22 -5.27
C LYS A 271 -27.62 3.60 -5.14
N ILE A 272 -27.74 2.42 -4.52
CA ILE A 272 -29.03 1.75 -4.31
C ILE A 272 -29.62 2.04 -2.91
N GLY A 273 -29.08 3.01 -2.17
CA GLY A 273 -29.54 3.37 -0.83
C GLY A 273 -29.16 2.37 0.27
N ALA A 274 -28.27 1.41 -0.02
CA ALA A 274 -27.81 0.37 0.90
C ALA A 274 -26.38 0.62 1.43
N GLY A 275 -25.90 1.87 1.39
CA GLY A 275 -24.55 2.23 1.85
C GLY A 275 -24.27 1.86 3.32
N GLU A 276 -25.25 2.10 4.21
CA GLU A 276 -25.16 1.73 5.63
C GLU A 276 -25.08 0.21 5.85
N VAL A 277 -25.81 -0.57 5.05
CA VAL A 277 -25.76 -2.04 5.08
C VAL A 277 -24.38 -2.53 4.68
N GLU A 278 -23.81 -1.94 3.63
CA GLU A 278 -22.47 -2.25 3.22
C GLU A 278 -21.47 -1.89 4.32
N ARG A 279 -21.51 -0.66 4.84
CA ARG A 279 -20.57 -0.20 5.87
C ARG A 279 -20.55 -1.15 7.07
N LEU A 280 -21.74 -1.60 7.49
CA LEU A 280 -21.88 -2.61 8.54
C LEU A 280 -21.28 -3.96 8.12
N ALA A 281 -21.52 -4.43 6.90
CA ALA A 281 -20.97 -5.68 6.39
C ALA A 281 -19.43 -5.64 6.26
N THR A 282 -18.85 -4.53 5.83
CA THR A 282 -17.39 -4.35 5.71
C THR A 282 -16.72 -4.36 7.08
N GLN A 283 -17.35 -3.77 8.10
CA GLN A 283 -16.87 -3.83 9.50
C GLN A 283 -16.90 -5.25 10.07
N HIS A 284 -17.67 -6.15 9.46
CA HIS A 284 -17.97 -7.46 10.01
C HIS A 284 -17.84 -8.54 8.93
N SER A 285 -16.65 -9.04 8.59
CA SER A 285 -16.57 -10.15 7.61
C SER A 285 -17.34 -11.40 8.09
N ILE A 286 -17.96 -12.17 7.18
CA ILE A 286 -18.64 -13.46 7.52
C ILE A 286 -17.71 -14.38 8.31
N THR A 287 -16.45 -14.47 7.88
CA THR A 287 -15.41 -15.26 8.56
C THR A 287 -15.12 -14.71 9.96
N GLY A 288 -15.06 -13.38 10.13
CA GLY A 288 -14.89 -12.74 11.44
C GLY A 288 -16.08 -12.95 12.37
N LEU A 289 -17.31 -12.87 11.87
CA LEU A 289 -18.53 -13.16 12.62
C LEU A 289 -18.60 -14.64 13.05
N PHE A 290 -18.17 -15.56 12.18
CA PHE A 290 -18.10 -16.98 12.52
C PHE A 290 -17.06 -17.25 13.62
N MET A 291 -15.85 -16.68 13.51
CA MET A 291 -14.80 -16.80 14.53
C MET A 291 -15.23 -16.24 15.89
N ASP A 292 -15.90 -15.08 15.91
CA ASP A 292 -16.47 -14.48 17.12
C ASP A 292 -17.55 -15.34 17.78
N ALA A 293 -18.34 -16.06 16.98
CA ALA A 293 -19.41 -16.93 17.47
C ALA A 293 -18.84 -18.18 18.16
N ILE A 294 -17.67 -18.65 17.74
CA ILE A 294 -16.97 -19.81 18.33
C ILE A 294 -15.90 -19.40 19.36
N GLY A 295 -15.82 -18.12 19.72
CA GLY A 295 -14.92 -17.63 20.78
C GLY A 295 -13.45 -17.46 20.37
N MET A 296 -13.15 -17.44 19.08
CA MET A 296 -11.81 -17.12 18.56
C MET A 296 -11.67 -15.61 18.35
N GLU A 297 -10.51 -15.03 18.70
CA GLU A 297 -10.25 -13.62 18.40
C GLU A 297 -10.22 -13.39 16.89
N SER A 298 -11.15 -12.58 16.38
CA SER A 298 -11.08 -12.10 15.00
C SER A 298 -10.24 -10.83 14.93
N HIS A 299 -9.09 -10.87 14.26
CA HIS A 299 -8.26 -9.68 14.03
C HIS A 299 -8.84 -8.78 12.93
N GLU A 300 -8.58 -7.47 13.04
CA GLU A 300 -9.03 -6.48 12.05
C GLU A 300 -8.39 -6.76 10.67
N PRO A 301 -9.19 -6.91 9.60
CA PRO A 301 -8.65 -7.27 8.30
C PRO A 301 -7.77 -6.13 7.74
N LEU A 302 -6.49 -6.44 7.52
CA LEU A 302 -5.50 -5.48 7.02
C LEU A 302 -5.97 -4.79 5.73
N HIS A 303 -6.57 -5.54 4.81
CA HIS A 303 -6.92 -5.10 3.46
C HIS A 303 -8.19 -4.23 3.39
N LEU A 304 -8.99 -4.12 4.46
CA LEU A 304 -10.19 -3.30 4.42
C LEU A 304 -9.85 -1.83 4.74
N LEU A 305 -10.13 -0.95 3.79
CA LEU A 305 -9.96 0.51 3.94
C LEU A 305 -11.32 1.21 3.83
N PRO A 306 -11.70 2.08 4.77
CA PRO A 306 -12.93 2.86 4.66
C PRO A 306 -12.87 3.85 3.50
N SER A 307 -11.73 4.51 3.30
CA SER A 307 -11.53 5.54 2.29
C SER A 307 -10.22 5.27 1.53
N ALA A 308 -10.15 5.65 0.26
CA ALA A 308 -8.93 5.60 -0.55
C ALA A 308 -9.05 6.47 -1.80
N ASN A 309 -7.93 6.97 -2.31
CA ASN A 309 -7.81 7.44 -3.68
C ASN A 309 -7.32 6.28 -4.56
N LEU A 310 -8.25 5.55 -5.18
CA LEU A 310 -7.96 4.37 -5.97
C LEU A 310 -7.53 4.77 -7.38
N THR A 311 -6.31 4.43 -7.77
CA THR A 311 -5.79 4.57 -9.13
C THR A 311 -5.65 3.18 -9.75
N VAL A 312 -6.32 2.96 -10.88
CA VAL A 312 -6.30 1.70 -11.61
C VAL A 312 -5.46 1.85 -12.87
N ASN A 313 -4.45 1.00 -13.03
CA ASN A 313 -3.66 0.94 -14.25
C ASN A 313 -4.37 0.10 -15.31
N LEU A 314 -4.85 0.74 -16.38
CA LEU A 314 -5.61 0.11 -17.46
C LEU A 314 -4.72 -0.43 -18.58
N ASN A 315 -3.40 -0.20 -18.52
CA ASN A 315 -2.48 -0.75 -19.52
C ASN A 315 -2.46 -2.28 -19.46
N ARG A 316 -2.45 -2.91 -20.63
CA ARG A 316 -2.40 -4.37 -20.74
C ARG A 316 -1.04 -4.90 -20.32
N ALA A 317 -1.00 -5.64 -19.22
CA ALA A 317 0.15 -6.42 -18.81
C ALA A 317 0.20 -7.78 -19.54
N ARG A 318 1.41 -8.29 -19.82
CA ARG A 318 1.63 -9.60 -20.44
C ARG A 318 1.40 -10.74 -19.46
N ASP A 319 1.81 -10.55 -18.21
CA ASP A 319 1.75 -11.54 -17.14
C ASP A 319 1.56 -10.87 -15.76
N LEU A 320 1.43 -11.70 -14.72
CA LEU A 320 1.33 -11.25 -13.34
C LEU A 320 2.56 -10.43 -12.90
N LYS A 321 3.75 -10.77 -13.36
CA LYS A 321 5.01 -10.12 -12.94
C LYS A 321 5.08 -8.69 -13.44
N GLU A 322 4.60 -8.45 -14.66
CA GLU A 322 4.42 -7.12 -15.21
C GLU A 322 3.27 -6.39 -14.49
N ALA A 323 2.10 -7.02 -14.34
CA ALA A 323 0.93 -6.43 -13.69
C ALA A 323 1.15 -6.10 -12.21
N HIS A 324 1.99 -6.86 -11.52
CA HIS A 324 2.31 -6.64 -10.11
C HIS A 324 3.57 -5.79 -9.94
N GLY A 325 4.42 -5.62 -10.95
CA GLY A 325 5.72 -4.98 -10.76
C GLY A 325 5.62 -3.47 -10.49
N ILE A 326 6.44 -2.98 -9.55
CA ILE A 326 6.47 -1.55 -9.17
C ILE A 326 6.81 -0.60 -10.33
N HIS A 327 7.62 -1.07 -11.29
CA HIS A 327 8.03 -0.31 -12.47
C HIS A 327 6.90 0.20 -13.36
N GLN A 328 5.71 -0.38 -13.26
CA GLN A 328 4.58 0.15 -13.97
C GLN A 328 4.17 1.53 -13.44
N TRP A 329 4.57 1.99 -12.26
CA TRP A 329 3.97 3.16 -11.62
C TRP A 329 4.67 4.50 -11.89
N TRP A 330 5.76 4.48 -12.65
CA TRP A 330 6.54 5.66 -13.04
C TRP A 330 6.76 5.78 -14.56
N ARG A 331 6.00 5.02 -15.36
CA ARG A 331 6.02 5.15 -16.82
C ARG A 331 5.29 6.44 -17.24
N TYR A 332 5.67 6.99 -18.39
CA TYR A 332 5.03 8.18 -18.94
C TYR A 332 3.72 7.85 -19.69
N ASP A 333 3.67 6.70 -20.36
CA ASP A 333 2.64 6.31 -21.32
C ASP A 333 1.48 5.55 -20.66
N GLN A 334 0.92 6.08 -19.56
CA GLN A 334 -0.03 5.32 -18.77
C GLN A 334 -1.49 5.72 -18.97
N GLN A 335 -2.33 4.73 -19.26
CA GLN A 335 -3.77 4.86 -19.06
C GLN A 335 -4.14 4.55 -17.60
N LEU A 336 -4.30 5.60 -16.79
CA LEU A 336 -4.69 5.49 -15.38
C LEU A 336 -6.10 6.04 -15.16
N GLU A 337 -6.93 5.33 -14.41
CA GLU A 337 -8.22 5.84 -13.91
C GLU A 337 -8.13 6.04 -12.40
N SER A 338 -8.27 7.30 -11.95
CA SER A 338 -8.25 7.65 -10.53
C SER A 338 -9.65 8.01 -10.04
N ARG A 339 -10.03 7.48 -8.87
CA ARG A 339 -11.26 7.85 -8.17
C ARG A 339 -11.08 7.80 -6.66
N THR A 340 -11.58 8.84 -5.99
CA THR A 340 -11.68 8.88 -4.53
C THR A 340 -12.95 8.22 -4.02
N TYR A 341 -12.80 7.36 -3.01
CA TYR A 341 -13.86 6.75 -2.21
C TYR A 341 -13.73 7.23 -0.77
N ARG A 342 -14.83 7.69 -0.16
CA ARG A 342 -14.88 8.16 1.24
C ARG A 342 -16.03 7.47 1.95
N SER A 343 -15.82 7.11 3.22
CA SER A 343 -16.86 6.59 4.13
C SER A 343 -17.61 7.67 4.88
#